data_AF-A0A934R209-F1
#
_entry.id   AF-A0A934R209-F1
#
_cell.length_a   1.000
_cell.length_b   1.000
_cell.length_c   1.000
_cell.angle_alpha   90.00
_cell.angle_beta   90.00
_cell.angle_gamma   90.00
#
_symmetry.space_group_name_H-M   'P 1'
#
loop_
_entity.id
_entity.type
_entity.pdbx_description
1 polymer ?
#
loop_
_entity_poly.entity_id
_entity_poly.type
_entity_poly.pdbx_seq_one_letter_code
_entity_poly.pdbx_strand_id
1 'polypeptide(L)'
;MTRPGILKNWFLIRRDLPQTRRFALSITSFLLPLALWCLVSYVPWIWHPDVKIELSAEREGVTTVFTAGDHVSRKFFPEFAQAVRDDNAKVLAARSAGTPETGAKRKNQKLLRQLAPLAVEHGWLPHTEGQNDAVLYTLWRDIATGAKVAVKPALTDENLGIVRENWTILSAASPTFSYQLLPDAPLLKLIPQGRPANPVYLPAPDEVVRTGLRDFTAEVPAGELTMGQRYKRSLHVIFMGFIWACIVGIPIGILCGVFDFFSRLFEPFVDFFRYMPAPTFSTLLVAVLLAGDAPKIALVFIGTVFQLILVVSKTTRLLDPSLLEAAQTLGAKPRQMITHVVIPGILPNLYNDLRILLGWAWTWLVIAELIGMKSGLTEFIETQGRFRNFDRVFPVIILIGLTGFIMDQFLSWLHGIFFPWAGKTGPLSRAIVQAMKWPVRILSAGSRKSAPQP
;
A
#
# COMPACT_ATOMS: atom_id res chain seq x y z
N MET A 1 21.06 48.89 -4.84
CA MET A 1 21.00 47.58 -5.53
C MET A 1 20.69 46.50 -4.51
N THR A 2 19.41 46.19 -4.28
CA THR A 2 19.00 45.14 -3.33
C THR A 2 19.15 43.77 -3.98
N ARG A 3 20.00 42.91 -3.42
CA ARG A 3 20.13 41.49 -3.81
C ARG A 3 18.73 40.88 -3.91
N PRO A 4 18.32 40.30 -5.05
CA PRO A 4 17.03 39.62 -5.12
C PRO A 4 17.04 38.49 -4.09
N GLY A 5 16.19 38.61 -3.08
CA GLY A 5 16.05 37.60 -2.04
C GLY A 5 15.79 36.24 -2.69
N ILE A 6 16.43 35.19 -2.17
CA ILE A 6 16.42 33.83 -2.72
C ILE A 6 14.99 33.35 -3.04
N LEU A 7 13.99 33.82 -2.29
CA LEU A 7 12.57 33.49 -2.42
C LEU A 7 11.84 34.17 -3.60
N LYS A 8 12.34 35.31 -4.11
CA LYS A 8 11.63 36.13 -5.12
C LYS A 8 11.42 35.38 -6.44
N ASN A 9 12.29 34.42 -6.76
CA ASN A 9 12.23 33.63 -7.99
C ASN A 9 11.49 32.29 -7.83
N TRP A 10 10.96 31.97 -6.65
CA TRP A 10 10.16 30.76 -6.40
C TRP A 10 8.66 31.05 -6.43
N PHE A 11 8.27 32.25 -6.00
CA PHE A 11 6.86 32.64 -5.83
C PHE A 11 6.42 33.71 -6.83
N LEU A 12 6.87 33.59 -8.08
CA LEU A 12 6.43 34.48 -9.15
C LEU A 12 5.05 34.07 -9.65
N ILE A 13 4.10 35.00 -9.65
CA ILE A 13 2.72 34.76 -10.10
C ILE A 13 2.73 34.42 -11.60
N ARG A 14 2.19 33.24 -11.95
CA ARG A 14 2.01 32.74 -13.33
C ARG A 14 3.30 32.68 -14.17
N ARG A 15 4.47 32.50 -13.55
CA ARG A 15 5.72 32.22 -14.26
C ARG A 15 6.19 30.79 -14.00
N ASP A 16 6.61 30.12 -15.07
CA ASP A 16 7.16 28.79 -14.96
C ASP A 16 8.52 28.80 -14.25
N LEU A 17 8.74 27.81 -13.40
CA LEU A 17 10.03 27.58 -12.78
C LEU A 17 11.03 27.04 -13.83
N PRO A 18 12.34 27.37 -13.68
CA PRO A 18 13.39 26.71 -14.44
C PRO A 18 13.28 25.19 -14.33
N GLN A 19 13.61 24.47 -15.42
CA GLN A 19 13.45 23.01 -15.52
C GLN A 19 14.12 22.24 -14.37
N THR A 20 15.31 22.68 -13.93
CA THR A 20 16.05 22.07 -12.81
C THR A 20 15.29 22.18 -11.49
N ARG A 21 14.68 23.33 -11.20
CA ARG A 21 13.89 23.54 -9.98
C ARG A 21 12.59 22.77 -10.00
N ARG A 22 11.92 22.74 -11.16
CA ARG A 22 10.70 21.93 -11.34
C ARG A 22 10.99 20.46 -11.06
N PHE A 23 12.07 19.93 -11.65
CA PHE A 23 12.48 18.54 -11.43
C PHE A 23 12.85 18.27 -9.97
N ALA A 24 13.62 19.15 -9.34
CA ALA A 24 13.97 19.03 -7.92
C ALA A 24 12.72 19.00 -7.03
N LEU A 25 11.77 19.92 -7.22
CA LEU A 25 10.51 19.94 -6.49
C LEU A 25 9.67 18.68 -6.73
N SER A 26 9.63 18.18 -7.97
CA SER A 26 8.96 16.91 -8.28
C SER A 26 9.59 15.72 -7.55
N ILE A 27 10.92 15.66 -7.40
CA ILE A 27 11.55 14.63 -6.57
C ILE A 27 11.21 14.84 -5.09
N THR A 28 11.36 16.07 -4.60
CA THR A 28 11.10 16.41 -3.19
C THR A 28 9.67 16.11 -2.78
N SER A 29 8.67 16.25 -3.67
CA SER A 29 7.28 15.93 -3.36
C SER A 29 7.03 14.45 -3.04
N PHE A 30 7.88 13.54 -3.54
CA PHE A 30 7.82 12.12 -3.18
C PHE A 30 8.74 11.77 -2.01
N LEU A 31 9.92 12.40 -1.93
CA LEU A 31 10.86 12.15 -0.83
C LEU A 31 10.37 12.70 0.50
N LEU A 32 9.62 13.81 0.52
CA LEU A 32 9.18 14.44 1.76
C LEU A 32 8.18 13.56 2.55
N PRO A 33 7.10 13.01 1.95
CA PRO A 33 6.24 12.07 2.65
C PRO A 33 6.97 10.81 3.12
N LEU A 34 7.90 10.29 2.32
CA LEU A 34 8.71 9.13 2.70
C LEU A 34 9.66 9.45 3.87
N ALA A 35 10.31 10.62 3.84
CA ALA A 35 11.17 11.08 4.92
C ALA A 35 10.37 11.30 6.21
N LEU A 36 9.15 11.84 6.11
CA LEU A 36 8.24 11.97 7.25
C LEU A 36 7.86 10.59 7.81
N TRP A 37 7.56 9.62 6.96
CA TRP A 37 7.26 8.25 7.38
C TRP A 37 8.47 7.61 8.05
N CYS A 38 9.68 7.69 7.47
CA CYS A 38 10.91 7.22 8.11
C CYS A 38 11.14 7.90 9.47
N LEU A 39 10.93 9.21 9.55
CA LEU A 39 11.12 9.97 10.78
C LEU A 39 10.15 9.52 11.88
N VAL A 40 8.88 9.28 11.54
CA VAL A 40 7.89 8.73 12.48
C VAL A 40 8.24 7.29 12.87
N SER A 41 8.71 6.48 11.91
CA SER A 41 8.90 5.05 12.11
C SER A 41 10.20 4.64 12.79
N TYR A 42 11.28 5.40 12.65
CA TYR A 42 12.61 5.03 13.17
C TYR A 42 13.10 5.92 14.31
N VAL A 43 12.36 6.97 14.67
CA VAL A 43 12.76 7.90 15.73
C VAL A 43 11.82 7.75 16.94
N PRO A 44 12.22 6.98 17.99
CA PRO A 44 11.31 6.58 19.07
C PRO A 44 10.71 7.72 19.87
N TRP A 45 11.41 8.86 19.97
CA TRP A 45 10.94 10.02 20.72
C TRP A 45 9.94 10.88 19.95
N ILE A 46 9.79 10.68 18.64
CA ILE A 46 8.82 11.42 17.83
C ILE A 46 7.44 10.81 17.98
N TRP A 47 7.30 9.50 17.70
CA TRP A 47 5.98 8.86 17.75
C TRP A 47 6.04 7.33 17.86
N HIS A 48 6.19 6.80 19.07
CA HIS A 48 6.09 5.36 19.36
C HIS A 48 5.16 5.16 20.57
N PRO A 49 3.84 5.06 20.34
CA PRO A 49 2.83 4.91 21.40
C PRO A 49 2.77 3.48 21.96
N ASP A 50 3.32 2.50 21.24
CA ASP A 50 3.32 1.09 21.61
C ASP A 50 4.74 0.62 21.98
N VAL A 51 4.79 -0.49 22.69
CA VAL A 51 5.98 -1.27 23.03
C VAL A 51 5.77 -2.65 22.43
N LYS A 52 6.68 -3.06 21.54
CA LYS A 52 6.70 -4.41 20.99
C LYS A 52 7.40 -5.32 21.98
N ILE A 53 6.71 -6.36 22.41
CA ILE A 53 7.21 -7.32 23.40
C ILE A 53 8.27 -8.20 22.74
N GLU A 54 9.43 -8.29 23.38
CA GLU A 54 10.57 -9.12 22.97
C GLU A 54 10.67 -10.36 23.87
N LEU A 55 10.42 -10.19 25.18
CA LEU A 55 10.34 -11.28 26.14
C LEU A 55 8.97 -11.31 26.79
N SER A 56 8.29 -12.45 26.65
CA SER A 56 6.96 -12.68 27.21
C SER A 56 7.00 -12.94 28.71
N ALA A 57 5.94 -12.56 29.41
CA ALA A 57 5.73 -12.88 30.82
C ALA A 57 4.26 -13.20 31.09
N GLU A 58 3.99 -14.03 32.10
CA GLU A 58 2.64 -14.37 32.54
C GLU A 58 2.33 -13.68 33.88
N ARG A 59 1.19 -12.99 33.95
CA ARG A 59 0.66 -12.37 35.18
C ARG A 59 -0.43 -13.27 35.78
N GLU A 60 -0.42 -13.46 37.10
CA GLU A 60 -1.53 -14.18 37.76
C GLU A 60 -2.85 -13.38 37.71
N GLY A 61 -3.97 -14.07 37.48
CA GLY A 61 -5.31 -13.47 37.48
C GLY A 61 -5.76 -12.78 36.19
N VAL A 62 -4.97 -12.86 35.11
CA VAL A 62 -5.32 -12.30 33.79
C VAL A 62 -5.35 -13.41 32.74
N THR A 63 -6.42 -13.45 31.92
CA THR A 63 -6.61 -14.47 30.89
C THR A 63 -5.84 -14.20 29.59
N THR A 64 -5.41 -12.95 29.37
CA THR A 64 -4.65 -12.55 28.18
C THR A 64 -3.15 -12.78 28.40
N VAL A 65 -2.59 -13.74 27.67
CA VAL A 65 -1.15 -13.99 27.62
C VAL A 65 -0.55 -13.14 26.50
N PHE A 66 0.41 -12.27 26.84
CA PHE A 66 1.15 -11.50 25.85
C PHE A 66 2.39 -12.29 25.41
N THR A 67 2.56 -12.42 24.10
CA THR A 67 3.64 -13.17 23.46
C THR A 67 4.66 -12.24 22.80
N ALA A 68 5.85 -12.77 22.50
CA ALA A 68 6.85 -12.01 21.78
C ALA A 68 6.33 -11.64 20.38
N GLY A 69 6.46 -10.37 20.01
CA GLY A 69 5.87 -9.79 18.81
C GLY A 69 4.60 -8.98 19.04
N ASP A 70 3.89 -9.21 20.16
CA ASP A 70 2.68 -8.46 20.50
C ASP A 70 3.01 -6.99 20.82
N HIS A 71 2.07 -6.12 20.47
CA HIS A 71 2.17 -4.69 20.76
C HIS A 71 1.28 -4.35 21.93
N VAL A 72 1.86 -3.65 22.90
CA VAL A 72 1.20 -3.22 24.12
C VAL A 72 1.41 -1.73 24.28
N SER A 73 0.41 -0.99 24.77
CA SER A 73 0.55 0.45 24.91
C SER A 73 1.70 0.82 25.85
N ARG A 74 2.42 1.90 25.53
CA ARG A 74 3.54 2.41 26.33
C ARG A 74 3.14 2.79 27.76
N LYS A 75 1.86 3.11 27.98
CA LYS A 75 1.31 3.38 29.33
C LYS A 75 1.10 2.12 30.15
N PHE A 76 0.65 1.04 29.52
CA PHE A 76 0.36 -0.23 30.20
C PHE A 76 1.62 -1.07 30.46
N PHE A 77 2.62 -1.00 29.59
CA PHE A 77 3.81 -1.86 29.69
C PHE A 77 4.53 -1.75 31.06
N PRO A 78 4.73 -0.57 31.67
CA PRO A 78 5.30 -0.46 33.02
C PRO A 78 4.44 -1.12 34.11
N GLU A 79 3.11 -1.00 34.04
CA GLU A 79 2.19 -1.64 34.99
C GLU A 79 2.26 -3.16 34.87
N PHE A 80 2.36 -3.67 33.63
CA PHE A 80 2.53 -5.08 33.35
C PHE A 80 3.85 -5.62 33.92
N ALA A 81 4.97 -4.92 33.68
CA ALA A 81 6.26 -5.30 34.23
C ALA A 81 6.26 -5.28 35.77
N GLN A 82 5.64 -4.25 36.37
CA GLN A 82 5.54 -4.15 37.83
C GLN A 82 4.71 -5.28 38.43
N ALA A 83 3.59 -5.65 37.82
CA ALA A 83 2.78 -6.77 38.30
C ALA A 83 3.54 -8.10 38.31
N VAL A 84 4.42 -8.33 37.33
CA VAL A 84 5.28 -9.55 37.30
C VAL A 84 6.35 -9.48 38.40
N ARG A 85 6.89 -8.29 38.69
CA ARG A 85 7.80 -8.11 39.84
C ARG A 85 7.11 -8.38 41.17
N ASP A 86 5.87 -7.91 41.34
CA ASP A 86 5.08 -8.14 42.54
C ASP A 86 4.76 -9.64 42.72
N ASP A 87 4.49 -10.36 41.63
CA ASP A 87 4.34 -11.83 41.65
C ASP A 87 5.65 -12.52 42.08
N ASN A 88 6.79 -12.10 41.54
CA ASN A 88 8.09 -12.64 41.95
C ASN A 88 8.41 -12.35 43.42
N ALA A 89 8.03 -11.17 43.94
CA ALA A 89 8.20 -10.83 45.34
C ALA A 89 7.37 -11.75 46.26
N LYS A 90 6.15 -12.11 45.87
CA LYS A 90 5.33 -13.11 46.60
C LYS A 90 5.97 -14.49 46.58
N VAL A 91 6.53 -14.90 45.44
CA VAL A 91 7.26 -16.18 45.32
C VAL A 91 8.45 -16.22 46.27
N LEU A 92 9.26 -15.14 46.30
CA LEU A 92 10.38 -15.03 47.23
C LEU A 92 9.94 -15.05 48.70
N ALA A 93 8.88 -14.33 49.04
CA ALA A 93 8.31 -14.33 50.39
C ALA A 93 7.82 -15.73 50.80
N ALA A 94 7.10 -16.43 49.93
CA ALA A 94 6.62 -17.79 50.16
C ALA A 94 7.77 -18.79 50.33
N ARG A 95 8.84 -18.67 49.54
CA ARG A 95 10.07 -19.46 49.70
C ARG A 95 10.71 -19.22 51.07
N SER A 96 10.81 -17.96 51.50
CA SER A 96 11.40 -17.61 52.81
C SER A 96 10.56 -18.09 54.00
N ALA A 97 9.24 -18.18 53.82
CA ALA A 97 8.30 -18.66 54.83
C ALA A 97 8.20 -20.20 54.89
N GLY A 98 8.85 -20.93 53.97
CA GLY A 98 8.79 -22.40 53.91
C GLY A 98 7.42 -22.95 53.53
N THR A 99 6.53 -22.14 52.97
CA THR A 99 5.19 -22.56 52.56
C THR A 99 5.24 -23.26 51.19
N PRO A 100 4.87 -24.55 51.07
CA PRO A 100 4.87 -25.24 49.78
C PRO A 100 3.77 -24.69 48.87
N GLU A 101 4.14 -24.33 47.62
CA GLU A 101 3.17 -23.88 46.63
C GLU A 101 2.54 -25.06 45.89
N THR A 102 1.23 -25.20 45.97
CA THR A 102 0.49 -26.31 45.35
C THR A 102 0.65 -26.29 43.83
N GLY A 103 1.22 -27.36 43.26
CA GLY A 103 1.41 -27.49 41.82
C GLY A 103 2.66 -26.79 41.26
N ALA A 104 3.64 -26.46 42.10
CA ALA A 104 4.90 -25.81 41.71
C ALA A 104 5.60 -26.47 40.52
N LYS A 105 5.71 -27.81 40.48
CA LYS A 105 6.37 -28.53 39.36
C LYS A 105 5.75 -28.20 37.99
N ARG A 106 4.42 -28.13 37.90
CA ARG A 106 3.70 -27.78 36.66
C ARG A 106 3.93 -26.33 36.27
N LYS A 107 3.93 -25.41 37.25
CA LYS A 107 4.25 -23.99 37.01
C LYS A 107 5.70 -23.83 36.54
N ASN A 108 6.64 -24.52 37.16
CA ASN A 108 8.07 -24.52 36.81
C ASN A 108 8.30 -25.04 35.39
N GLN A 109 7.63 -26.12 34.99
CA GLN A 109 7.69 -26.62 33.61
C GLN A 109 7.24 -25.57 32.59
N LYS A 110 6.16 -24.84 32.86
CA LYS A 110 5.70 -23.76 31.97
C LYS A 110 6.71 -22.61 31.89
N LEU A 111 7.36 -22.26 33.01
CA LEU A 111 8.36 -21.20 33.05
C LEU A 111 9.58 -21.50 32.18
N LEU A 112 9.95 -22.78 32.02
CA LEU A 112 11.04 -23.16 31.11
C LEU A 112 10.80 -22.66 29.67
N ARG A 113 9.53 -22.59 29.25
CA ARG A 113 9.13 -22.17 27.89
C ARG A 113 9.18 -20.66 27.68
N GLN A 114 9.38 -19.83 28.72
CA GLN A 114 9.48 -18.37 28.55
C GLN A 114 10.66 -17.94 27.68
N LEU A 115 11.74 -18.72 27.64
CA LEU A 115 12.90 -18.46 26.78
C LEU A 115 12.73 -18.97 25.34
N ALA A 116 11.66 -19.72 25.04
CA ALA A 116 11.48 -20.30 23.71
C ALA A 116 11.43 -19.24 22.59
N PRO A 117 10.67 -18.12 22.71
CA PRO A 117 10.66 -17.10 21.67
C PRO A 117 12.03 -16.46 21.43
N LEU A 118 12.76 -16.19 22.52
CA LEU A 118 14.12 -15.63 22.46
C LEU A 118 15.08 -16.59 21.74
N ALA A 119 14.99 -17.89 22.05
CA ALA A 119 15.85 -18.91 21.44
C ALA A 119 15.60 -19.06 19.94
N VAL A 120 14.34 -18.96 19.53
CA VAL A 120 13.91 -19.00 18.13
C VAL A 120 14.40 -17.78 17.37
N GLU A 121 14.25 -16.58 17.94
CA GLU A 121 14.74 -15.34 17.34
C GLU A 121 16.26 -15.34 17.15
N HIS A 122 16.99 -15.94 18.08
CA HIS A 122 18.43 -16.13 17.99
C HIS A 122 18.89 -17.32 17.12
N GLY A 123 17.95 -18.10 16.57
CA GLY A 123 18.27 -19.29 15.78
C GLY A 123 18.92 -20.43 16.58
N TRP A 124 18.83 -20.39 17.91
CA TRP A 124 19.30 -21.49 18.77
C TRP A 124 18.35 -22.69 18.76
N LEU A 125 17.09 -22.44 18.37
CA LEU A 125 16.02 -23.41 18.39
C LEU A 125 15.12 -23.21 17.14
N PRO A 126 14.76 -24.28 16.41
CA PRO A 126 13.75 -24.17 15.35
C PRO A 126 12.35 -23.90 15.94
N HIS A 127 11.47 -23.24 15.18
CA HIS A 127 10.10 -22.92 15.61
C HIS A 127 9.29 -24.14 16.10
N THR A 128 9.58 -25.33 15.57
CA THR A 128 8.90 -26.59 15.92
C THR A 128 9.23 -27.11 17.32
N GLU A 129 10.36 -26.69 17.89
CA GLU A 129 10.86 -27.20 19.17
C GLU A 129 10.55 -26.30 20.36
N GLY A 130 9.76 -25.23 20.19
CA GLY A 130 9.43 -24.27 21.26
C GLY A 130 8.70 -24.86 22.47
N GLN A 131 8.24 -26.12 22.38
CA GLN A 131 7.58 -26.88 23.46
C GLN A 131 8.48 -28.00 24.02
N ASN A 132 9.72 -28.14 23.54
CA ASN A 132 10.64 -29.19 23.97
C ASN A 132 11.33 -28.79 25.30
N ASP A 133 10.73 -29.21 26.41
CA ASP A 133 11.17 -28.84 27.75
C ASP A 133 12.62 -29.27 28.07
N ALA A 134 13.11 -30.36 27.48
CA ALA A 134 14.48 -30.83 27.70
C ALA A 134 15.51 -29.90 27.06
N VAL A 135 15.24 -29.41 25.84
CA VAL A 135 16.10 -28.45 25.14
C VAL A 135 16.02 -27.07 25.80
N LEU A 136 14.85 -26.69 26.28
CA LEU A 136 14.69 -25.45 27.05
C LEU A 136 15.46 -25.52 28.37
N TYR A 137 15.43 -26.66 29.07
CA TYR A 137 16.21 -26.84 30.31
C TYR A 137 17.71 -26.63 30.09
N THR A 138 18.28 -27.18 29.01
CA THR A 138 19.70 -26.96 28.67
C THR A 138 19.95 -25.52 28.24
N LEU A 139 19.00 -24.87 27.58
CA LEU A 139 19.09 -23.44 27.26
C LEU A 139 19.19 -22.57 28.53
N TRP A 140 18.39 -22.84 29.55
CA TRP A 140 18.46 -22.12 30.84
C TRP A 140 19.86 -22.26 31.47
N ARG A 141 20.45 -23.46 31.45
CA ARG A 141 21.85 -23.69 31.86
C ARG A 141 22.81 -22.83 31.06
N ASP A 142 22.74 -22.91 29.75
CA ASP A 142 23.73 -22.31 28.86
C ASP A 142 23.71 -20.77 28.95
N ILE A 143 22.54 -20.16 29.18
CA ILE A 143 22.43 -18.73 29.45
C ILE A 143 22.93 -18.39 30.86
N ALA A 144 22.60 -19.19 31.87
CA ALA A 144 23.04 -18.97 33.25
C ALA A 144 24.57 -19.03 33.42
N THR A 145 25.23 -19.96 32.71
CA THR A 145 26.68 -20.15 32.73
C THR A 145 27.44 -19.22 31.78
N GLY A 146 26.73 -18.47 30.93
CA GLY A 146 27.30 -17.58 29.93
C GLY A 146 27.81 -18.29 28.66
N ALA A 147 27.54 -19.58 28.49
CA ALA A 147 27.84 -20.31 27.26
C ALA A 147 27.01 -19.81 26.06
N LYS A 148 25.82 -19.27 26.30
CA LYS A 148 24.99 -18.55 25.31
C LYS A 148 24.68 -17.15 25.80
N VAL A 149 24.94 -16.16 24.96
CA VAL A 149 24.66 -14.74 25.26
C VAL A 149 23.67 -14.21 24.23
N ALA A 150 22.52 -13.72 24.71
CA ALA A 150 21.52 -13.06 23.88
C ALA A 150 22.01 -11.64 23.55
N VAL A 151 22.12 -11.33 22.26
CA VAL A 151 22.70 -10.05 21.78
C VAL A 151 21.64 -9.07 21.30
N LYS A 152 20.56 -9.57 20.70
CA LYS A 152 19.45 -8.79 20.11
C LYS A 152 18.20 -9.69 20.01
N PRO A 153 17.23 -9.57 20.94
CA PRO A 153 17.24 -8.70 22.11
C PRO A 153 18.18 -9.22 23.21
N ALA A 154 18.93 -8.33 23.85
CA ALA A 154 19.76 -8.69 25.00
C ALA A 154 18.89 -8.78 26.27
N LEU A 155 19.11 -9.80 27.09
CA LEU A 155 18.44 -9.89 28.38
C LEU A 155 18.96 -8.79 29.31
N THR A 156 18.04 -8.04 29.94
CA THR A 156 18.33 -7.11 31.04
C THR A 156 19.06 -7.81 32.18
N ASP A 157 19.87 -7.05 32.92
CA ASP A 157 20.61 -7.56 34.08
C ASP A 157 19.69 -8.19 35.13
N GLU A 158 18.49 -7.64 35.33
CA GLU A 158 17.44 -8.18 36.20
C GLU A 158 17.03 -9.60 35.77
N ASN A 159 16.80 -9.82 34.47
CA ASN A 159 16.44 -11.13 33.95
C ASN A 159 17.61 -12.11 33.93
N LEU A 160 18.85 -11.65 33.70
CA LEU A 160 20.03 -12.49 33.86
C LEU A 160 20.22 -12.95 35.31
N GLY A 161 19.92 -12.08 36.28
CA GLY A 161 19.86 -12.43 37.70
C GLY A 161 18.84 -13.53 37.98
N ILE A 162 17.62 -13.36 37.47
CA ILE A 162 16.54 -14.36 37.58
C ILE A 162 16.95 -15.70 36.95
N VAL A 163 17.56 -15.68 35.76
CA VAL A 163 18.04 -16.90 35.09
C VAL A 163 19.07 -17.64 35.93
N ARG A 164 20.04 -16.92 36.50
CA ARG A 164 21.06 -17.52 37.39
C ARG A 164 20.42 -18.10 38.65
N GLU A 165 19.54 -17.36 39.32
CA GLU A 165 18.87 -17.82 40.53
C GLU A 165 18.02 -19.07 40.26
N ASN A 166 17.18 -19.04 39.22
CA ASN A 166 16.39 -20.20 38.82
C ASN A 166 17.28 -21.40 38.47
N TRP A 167 18.42 -21.18 37.79
CA TRP A 167 19.36 -22.25 37.49
C TRP A 167 20.00 -22.86 38.74
N THR A 168 20.30 -22.08 39.78
CA THR A 168 20.82 -22.65 41.04
C THR A 168 19.83 -23.63 41.67
N ILE A 169 18.53 -23.32 41.62
CA ILE A 169 17.46 -24.19 42.15
C ILE A 169 17.30 -25.44 41.28
N LEU A 170 17.33 -25.28 39.95
CA LEU A 170 17.18 -26.38 39.00
C LEU A 170 18.37 -27.35 39.05
N SER A 171 19.60 -26.83 39.02
CA SER A 171 20.82 -27.64 39.06
C SER A 171 21.04 -28.36 40.40
N ALA A 172 20.52 -27.82 41.50
CA ALA A 172 20.51 -28.51 42.80
C ALA A 172 19.61 -29.76 42.78
N ALA A 173 18.55 -29.77 41.96
CA ALA A 173 17.63 -30.89 41.86
C ALA A 173 18.13 -31.97 40.89
N SER A 174 18.60 -31.59 39.69
CA SER A 174 19.16 -32.52 38.71
C SER A 174 20.03 -31.81 37.65
N PRO A 175 21.15 -32.41 37.19
CA PRO A 175 21.93 -31.86 36.08
C PRO A 175 21.25 -32.02 34.72
N THR A 176 20.29 -32.95 34.58
CA THR A 176 19.54 -33.21 33.35
C THR A 176 18.04 -33.03 33.58
N PHE A 177 17.30 -32.71 32.51
CA PHE A 177 15.85 -32.52 32.61
C PHE A 177 15.14 -33.84 32.96
N SER A 178 14.39 -33.82 34.07
CA SER A 178 13.44 -34.87 34.43
C SER A 178 12.26 -34.24 35.15
N TYR A 179 11.05 -34.45 34.65
CA TYR A 179 9.83 -33.87 35.23
C TYR A 179 9.62 -34.28 36.69
N GLN A 180 9.96 -35.52 37.05
CA GLN A 180 9.81 -36.04 38.41
C GLN A 180 10.74 -35.34 39.40
N LEU A 181 11.94 -34.96 38.94
CA LEU A 181 13.00 -34.31 39.70
C LEU A 181 12.91 -32.76 39.63
N LEU A 182 11.87 -32.19 39.04
CA LEU A 182 11.67 -30.74 39.09
C LEU A 182 11.48 -30.29 40.55
N PRO A 183 12.10 -29.15 40.95
CA PRO A 183 12.02 -28.66 42.31
C PRO A 183 10.57 -28.29 42.68
N ASP A 184 10.21 -28.57 43.93
CA ASP A 184 8.93 -28.13 44.53
C ASP A 184 8.98 -26.65 44.93
N ALA A 185 10.18 -26.05 44.98
CA ALA A 185 10.34 -24.62 45.11
C ALA A 185 9.89 -23.92 43.80
N PRO A 186 8.93 -22.98 43.85
CA PRO A 186 8.47 -22.25 42.67
C PRO A 186 9.59 -21.39 42.09
N LEU A 187 9.79 -21.37 40.77
CA LEU A 187 10.78 -20.53 40.08
C LEU A 187 10.29 -19.08 39.90
N LEU A 188 11.23 -18.16 39.73
CA LEU A 188 10.90 -16.76 39.42
C LEU A 188 10.53 -16.63 37.94
N LYS A 189 9.57 -15.75 37.65
CA LYS A 189 9.16 -15.41 36.28
C LYS A 189 10.14 -14.40 35.69
N LEU A 190 10.43 -14.50 34.39
CA LEU A 190 11.17 -13.45 33.70
C LEU A 190 10.28 -12.20 33.60
N ILE A 191 10.89 -11.02 33.81
CA ILE A 191 10.24 -9.72 33.65
C ILE A 191 10.06 -9.44 32.16
N PRO A 192 8.89 -8.96 31.72
CA PRO A 192 8.67 -8.68 30.30
C PRO A 192 9.63 -7.59 29.82
N GLN A 193 10.21 -7.81 28.63
CA GLN A 193 11.06 -6.85 27.94
C GLN A 193 10.39 -6.47 26.63
N GLY A 194 10.58 -5.22 26.21
CA GLY A 194 10.09 -4.75 24.95
C GLY A 194 10.77 -3.47 24.52
N ARG A 195 10.73 -3.22 23.22
CA ARG A 195 11.27 -2.01 22.60
C ARG A 195 10.14 -1.05 22.21
N PRO A 196 10.36 0.27 22.25
CA PRO A 196 9.44 1.21 21.63
C PRO A 196 9.17 0.79 20.19
N ALA A 197 7.92 0.81 19.78
CA ALA A 197 7.51 0.45 18.44
C ALA A 197 6.39 1.36 17.92
N ASN A 198 6.27 1.39 16.60
CA ASN A 198 5.10 1.97 15.96
C ASN A 198 3.87 1.12 16.28
N PRO A 199 2.67 1.68 16.15
CA PRO A 199 1.47 0.88 16.16
C PRO A 199 1.52 -0.19 15.07
N VAL A 200 0.83 -1.31 15.31
CA VAL A 200 0.72 -2.43 14.35
C VAL A 200 0.28 -1.97 12.95
N TYR A 201 -0.51 -0.90 12.87
CA TYR A 201 -1.02 -0.35 11.62
C TYR A 201 -0.08 0.64 10.90
N LEU A 202 1.06 1.00 11.49
CA LEU A 202 2.10 1.81 10.84
C LEU A 202 3.45 1.06 10.85
N PRO A 203 3.61 0.03 10.02
CA PRO A 203 4.89 -0.67 9.86
C PRO A 203 5.98 0.29 9.37
N ALA A 204 7.24 -0.08 9.64
CA ALA A 204 8.37 0.70 9.16
C ALA A 204 8.55 0.52 7.63
N PRO A 205 9.06 1.54 6.90
CA PRO A 205 9.25 1.44 5.46
C PRO A 205 10.10 0.27 4.97
N ASP A 206 11.11 -0.15 5.74
CA ASP A 206 11.96 -1.30 5.40
C ASP A 206 11.23 -2.63 5.55
N GLU A 207 10.42 -2.79 6.60
CA GLU A 207 9.53 -3.93 6.82
C GLU A 207 8.55 -4.07 5.65
N VAL A 208 7.94 -2.96 5.23
CA VAL A 208 7.04 -2.91 4.06
C VAL A 208 7.76 -3.40 2.79
N VAL A 209 8.96 -2.90 2.50
CA VAL A 209 9.70 -3.31 1.30
C VAL A 209 10.08 -4.79 1.37
N ARG A 210 10.59 -5.26 2.51
CA ARG A 210 11.02 -6.65 2.70
C ARG A 210 9.86 -7.64 2.60
N THR A 211 8.76 -7.34 3.28
CA THR A 211 7.55 -8.16 3.26
C THR A 211 6.90 -8.14 1.88
N GLY A 212 6.84 -6.97 1.24
CA GLY A 212 6.38 -6.84 -0.14
C GLY A 212 7.17 -7.73 -1.10
N LEU A 213 8.51 -7.64 -1.08
CA LEU A 213 9.36 -8.49 -1.92
C LEU A 213 9.12 -9.97 -1.66
N ARG A 214 9.03 -10.36 -0.38
CA ARG A 214 8.75 -11.75 0.01
C ARG A 214 7.42 -12.25 -0.55
N ASP A 215 6.34 -11.49 -0.41
CA ASP A 215 5.01 -11.92 -0.86
C ASP A 215 4.91 -11.98 -2.40
N PHE A 216 5.74 -11.22 -3.12
CA PHE A 216 5.83 -11.31 -4.58
C PHE A 216 6.69 -12.48 -5.07
N THR A 217 7.66 -12.96 -4.29
CA THR A 217 8.56 -14.06 -4.66
C THR A 217 8.21 -15.40 -4.03
N ALA A 218 7.36 -15.44 -3.00
CA ALA A 218 7.01 -16.65 -2.29
C ALA A 218 6.22 -17.63 -3.18
N GLU A 219 6.52 -18.92 -3.02
CA GLU A 219 5.69 -19.97 -3.60
C GLU A 219 4.35 -20.01 -2.86
N VAL A 220 3.27 -19.91 -3.63
CA VAL A 220 1.91 -19.86 -3.12
C VAL A 220 1.33 -21.29 -3.13
N PRO A 221 0.64 -21.73 -2.05
CA PRO A 221 -0.01 -23.04 -2.01
C PRO A 221 -0.94 -23.28 -3.21
N ALA A 222 -1.07 -24.55 -3.63
CA ALA A 222 -1.93 -24.92 -4.74
C ALA A 222 -3.38 -24.49 -4.49
N GLY A 223 -3.92 -23.64 -5.38
CA GLY A 223 -5.30 -23.14 -5.32
C GLY A 223 -5.43 -21.66 -4.92
N GLU A 224 -4.37 -21.02 -4.42
CA GLU A 224 -4.36 -19.58 -4.13
C GLU A 224 -3.79 -18.75 -5.29
N LEU A 225 -4.31 -17.53 -5.48
CA LEU A 225 -3.86 -16.64 -6.55
C LEU A 225 -2.53 -15.98 -6.17
N THR A 226 -1.56 -16.04 -7.08
CA THR A 226 -0.29 -15.33 -6.92
C THR A 226 -0.48 -13.81 -7.04
N MET A 227 0.45 -13.04 -6.48
CA MET A 227 0.41 -11.57 -6.57
C MET A 227 0.35 -11.05 -8.01
N GLY A 228 1.10 -11.68 -8.92
CA GLY A 228 1.07 -11.32 -10.35
C GLY A 228 -0.30 -11.59 -10.99
N GLN A 229 -0.96 -12.69 -10.63
CA GLN A 229 -2.30 -13.01 -11.13
C GLN A 229 -3.35 -12.02 -10.61
N ARG A 230 -3.29 -11.70 -9.31
CA ARG A 230 -4.14 -10.67 -8.66
C ARG A 230 -3.99 -9.33 -9.36
N TYR A 231 -2.74 -8.90 -9.58
CA TYR A 231 -2.40 -7.67 -10.29
C TYR A 231 -2.97 -7.63 -11.72
N LYS A 232 -2.78 -8.72 -12.49
CA LYS A 232 -3.32 -8.83 -13.85
C LYS A 232 -4.84 -8.74 -13.86
N ARG A 233 -5.52 -9.35 -12.88
CA ARG A 233 -6.98 -9.30 -12.76
C ARG A 233 -7.48 -7.89 -12.43
N SER A 234 -6.80 -7.18 -11.53
CA SER A 234 -7.08 -5.78 -11.23
C SER A 234 -6.97 -4.89 -12.46
N LEU A 235 -5.90 -5.05 -13.25
CA LEU A 235 -5.74 -4.35 -14.53
C LEU A 235 -6.87 -4.68 -15.51
N HIS A 236 -7.22 -5.96 -15.66
CA HIS A 236 -8.29 -6.38 -16.55
C HIS A 236 -9.62 -5.70 -16.21
N VAL A 237 -9.99 -5.65 -14.92
CA VAL A 237 -11.25 -5.04 -14.47
C VAL A 237 -11.31 -3.55 -14.79
N ILE A 238 -10.27 -2.78 -14.42
CA ILE A 238 -10.26 -1.33 -14.66
C ILE A 238 -10.27 -1.00 -16.14
N PHE A 239 -9.46 -1.68 -16.96
CA PHE A 239 -9.39 -1.42 -18.39
C PHE A 239 -10.68 -1.79 -19.10
N MET A 240 -11.27 -2.96 -18.80
CA MET A 240 -12.54 -3.35 -19.42
C MET A 240 -13.66 -2.39 -19.02
N GLY A 241 -13.77 -2.02 -17.74
CA GLY A 241 -14.79 -1.08 -17.27
C GLY A 241 -14.65 0.29 -17.94
N PHE A 242 -13.43 0.79 -18.05
CA PHE A 242 -13.14 2.07 -18.68
C PHE A 242 -13.35 2.06 -20.20
N ILE A 243 -13.00 0.96 -20.89
CA ILE A 243 -13.25 0.80 -22.33
C ILE A 243 -14.76 0.84 -22.61
N TRP A 244 -15.56 0.10 -21.84
CA TRP A 244 -17.02 0.15 -21.97
C TRP A 244 -17.56 1.56 -21.71
N ALA A 245 -17.00 2.26 -20.73
CA ALA A 245 -17.38 3.64 -20.44
C ALA A 245 -17.05 4.56 -21.62
N CYS A 246 -15.89 4.39 -22.25
CA CYS A 246 -15.50 5.14 -23.44
C CYS A 246 -16.40 4.87 -24.65
N ILE A 247 -16.73 3.60 -24.90
CA ILE A 247 -17.60 3.18 -26.02
C ILE A 247 -18.96 3.88 -25.94
N VAL A 248 -19.51 4.06 -24.74
CA VAL A 248 -20.83 4.69 -24.54
C VAL A 248 -20.72 6.19 -24.32
N GLY A 249 -19.82 6.61 -23.43
CA GLY A 249 -19.74 7.99 -22.94
C GLY A 249 -19.11 8.96 -23.92
N ILE A 250 -18.15 8.54 -24.75
CA ILE A 250 -17.54 9.43 -25.76
C ILE A 250 -18.56 9.80 -26.83
N PRO A 251 -19.28 8.86 -27.49
CA PRO A 251 -20.27 9.23 -28.50
C PRO A 251 -21.39 10.11 -27.94
N ILE A 252 -21.96 9.75 -26.78
CA ILE A 252 -23.03 10.54 -26.16
C ILE A 252 -22.53 11.92 -25.76
N GLY A 253 -21.34 12.02 -25.17
CA GLY A 253 -20.72 13.29 -24.79
C GLY A 253 -20.48 14.21 -25.99
N ILE A 254 -19.94 13.68 -27.09
CA ILE A 254 -19.73 14.47 -28.32
C ILE A 254 -21.07 14.96 -28.87
N LEU A 255 -22.10 14.09 -28.91
CA LEU A 255 -23.43 14.49 -29.38
C LEU A 255 -24.05 15.59 -28.52
N CYS A 256 -23.93 15.49 -27.18
CA CYS A 256 -24.40 16.53 -26.26
C CYS A 256 -23.64 17.85 -26.43
N GLY A 257 -22.35 17.78 -26.75
CA GLY A 257 -21.54 18.96 -26.99
C GLY A 257 -21.83 19.67 -28.31
N VAL A 258 -22.25 18.93 -29.34
CA VAL A 258 -22.55 19.48 -30.68
C VAL A 258 -24.01 19.92 -30.81
N PHE A 259 -24.95 19.18 -30.23
CA PHE A 259 -26.38 19.39 -30.44
C PHE A 259 -27.12 19.69 -29.14
N ASP A 260 -27.86 20.79 -29.12
CA ASP A 260 -28.70 21.20 -27.98
C ASP A 260 -29.78 20.15 -27.65
N PHE A 261 -30.33 19.45 -28.65
CA PHE A 261 -31.30 18.37 -28.44
C PHE A 261 -30.75 17.25 -27.54
N PHE A 262 -29.54 16.76 -27.84
CA PHE A 262 -28.92 15.67 -27.07
C PHE A 262 -28.50 16.15 -25.68
N SER A 263 -28.00 17.38 -25.55
CA SER A 263 -27.71 18.00 -24.26
C SER A 263 -28.96 18.01 -23.36
N ARG A 264 -30.08 18.56 -23.83
CA ARG A 264 -31.32 18.64 -23.05
C ARG A 264 -31.94 17.27 -22.72
N LEU A 265 -31.69 16.26 -23.56
CA LEU A 265 -32.20 14.91 -23.36
C LEU A 265 -31.36 14.11 -22.36
N PHE A 266 -30.03 14.16 -22.45
CA PHE A 266 -29.14 13.30 -21.67
C PHE A 266 -28.52 13.99 -20.46
N GLU A 267 -28.13 15.27 -20.53
CA GLU A 267 -27.40 15.94 -19.45
C GLU A 267 -28.18 15.99 -18.13
N PRO A 268 -29.50 16.30 -18.08
CA PRO A 268 -30.26 16.27 -16.82
C PRO A 268 -30.27 14.88 -16.17
N PHE A 269 -30.40 13.83 -16.97
CA PHE A 269 -30.37 12.44 -16.50
C PHE A 269 -28.98 12.06 -15.97
N VAL A 270 -27.94 12.40 -16.73
CA VAL A 270 -26.54 12.14 -16.35
C VAL A 270 -26.16 12.91 -15.08
N ASP A 271 -26.60 14.16 -14.95
CA ASP A 271 -26.38 14.98 -13.76
C ASP A 271 -27.05 14.37 -12.53
N PHE A 272 -28.27 13.84 -12.65
CA PHE A 272 -28.92 13.13 -11.56
C PHE A 272 -28.11 11.89 -11.13
N PHE A 273 -27.71 11.04 -12.09
CA PHE A 273 -26.97 9.81 -11.81
C PHE A 273 -25.57 10.05 -11.22
N ARG A 274 -24.93 11.17 -11.57
CA ARG A 274 -23.63 11.57 -10.99
C ARG A 274 -23.68 11.75 -9.48
N TYR A 275 -24.83 12.13 -8.91
CA TYR A 275 -24.98 12.28 -7.46
C TYR A 275 -25.30 10.96 -6.74
N MET A 276 -25.62 9.89 -7.47
CA MET A 276 -25.81 8.58 -6.87
C MET A 276 -24.45 7.89 -6.65
N PRO A 277 -24.12 7.46 -5.41
CA PRO A 277 -22.87 6.76 -5.17
C PRO A 277 -22.84 5.45 -5.96
N ALA A 278 -21.88 5.30 -6.88
CA ALA A 278 -21.69 4.05 -7.62
C ALA A 278 -21.63 2.80 -6.71
N PRO A 279 -21.02 2.82 -5.49
CA PRO A 279 -20.95 1.66 -4.61
C PRO A 279 -22.32 1.15 -4.17
N THR A 280 -23.35 2.00 -4.17
CA THR A 280 -24.72 1.60 -3.81
C THR A 280 -25.29 0.59 -4.82
N PHE A 281 -24.82 0.60 -6.06
CA PHE A 281 -25.23 -0.38 -7.08
C PHE A 281 -24.52 -1.74 -6.94
N SER A 282 -23.54 -1.87 -6.05
CA SER A 282 -22.73 -3.10 -5.91
C SER A 282 -23.57 -4.37 -5.69
N THR A 283 -24.51 -4.31 -4.75
CA THR A 283 -25.38 -5.45 -4.40
C THR A 283 -26.26 -5.85 -5.57
N LEU A 284 -26.84 -4.87 -6.26
CA LEU A 284 -27.66 -5.08 -7.45
C LEU A 284 -26.84 -5.69 -8.60
N LEU A 285 -25.64 -5.16 -8.85
CA LEU A 285 -24.77 -5.67 -9.92
C LEU A 285 -24.35 -7.11 -9.67
N VAL A 286 -24.05 -7.48 -8.43
CA VAL A 286 -23.75 -8.87 -8.06
C VAL A 286 -24.97 -9.77 -8.23
N ALA A 287 -26.16 -9.29 -7.84
CA ALA A 287 -27.39 -10.06 -7.99
C ALA A 287 -27.76 -10.30 -9.46
N VAL A 288 -27.59 -9.29 -10.33
CA VAL A 288 -27.96 -9.36 -11.75
C VAL A 288 -26.91 -10.07 -12.60
N LEU A 289 -25.63 -9.73 -12.41
CA LEU A 289 -24.53 -10.24 -13.22
C LEU A 289 -23.88 -11.50 -12.64
N LEU A 290 -24.31 -11.92 -11.44
CA LEU A 290 -23.92 -13.15 -10.78
C LEU A 290 -22.39 -13.22 -10.54
N ALA A 291 -21.76 -14.30 -10.98
CA ALA A 291 -20.38 -14.63 -10.68
C ALA A 291 -19.38 -14.00 -11.67
N GLY A 292 -18.09 -14.07 -11.32
CA GLY A 292 -17.00 -13.64 -12.19
C GLY A 292 -16.59 -12.18 -11.96
N ASP A 293 -16.04 -11.57 -13.01
CA ASP A 293 -15.57 -10.18 -13.01
C ASP A 293 -16.60 -9.20 -13.58
N ALA A 294 -17.72 -9.70 -14.12
CA ALA A 294 -18.76 -8.87 -14.72
C ALA A 294 -19.35 -7.80 -13.76
N PRO A 295 -19.71 -8.13 -12.49
CA PRO A 295 -20.18 -7.11 -11.55
C PRO A 295 -19.14 -6.00 -11.30
N LYS A 296 -17.86 -6.37 -11.27
CA LYS A 296 -16.75 -5.44 -11.00
C LYS A 296 -16.53 -4.50 -12.17
N ILE A 297 -16.52 -5.04 -13.39
CA ILE A 297 -16.39 -4.28 -14.64
C ILE A 297 -17.56 -3.31 -14.77
N ALA A 298 -18.79 -3.77 -14.49
CA ALA A 298 -19.98 -2.94 -14.52
C ALA A 298 -19.95 -1.80 -13.48
N LEU A 299 -19.38 -2.05 -12.29
CA LEU A 299 -19.23 -0.99 -11.28
C LEU A 299 -18.26 0.10 -11.74
N VAL A 300 -17.12 -0.27 -12.31
CA VAL A 300 -16.17 0.69 -12.90
C VAL A 300 -16.82 1.45 -14.04
N PHE A 301 -17.57 0.77 -14.90
CA PHE A 301 -18.34 1.39 -15.99
C PHE A 301 -19.33 2.44 -15.47
N ILE A 302 -20.21 2.08 -14.54
CA ILE A 302 -21.21 2.99 -13.96
C ILE A 302 -20.54 4.18 -13.26
N GLY A 303 -19.47 3.92 -12.50
CA GLY A 303 -18.74 4.98 -11.79
C GLY A 303 -18.04 5.98 -12.71
N THR A 304 -17.78 5.61 -13.97
CA THR A 304 -17.03 6.46 -14.91
C THR A 304 -17.87 7.06 -16.03
N VAL A 305 -18.87 6.34 -16.56
CA VAL A 305 -19.60 6.71 -17.78
C VAL A 305 -20.34 8.06 -17.65
N PHE A 306 -21.00 8.31 -16.52
CA PHE A 306 -21.78 9.54 -16.33
C PHE A 306 -20.89 10.78 -16.27
N GLN A 307 -19.80 10.73 -15.51
CA GLN A 307 -18.83 11.82 -15.46
C GLN A 307 -18.14 12.02 -16.81
N LEU A 308 -17.84 10.92 -17.52
CA LEU A 308 -17.22 10.96 -18.84
C LEU A 308 -18.09 11.72 -19.85
N ILE A 309 -19.40 11.46 -19.90
CA ILE A 309 -20.33 12.15 -20.81
C ILE A 309 -20.26 13.68 -20.62
N LEU A 310 -20.31 14.14 -19.37
CA LEU A 310 -20.28 15.58 -19.06
C LEU A 310 -18.95 16.24 -19.42
N VAL A 311 -17.83 15.57 -19.10
CA VAL A 311 -16.50 16.08 -19.42
C VAL A 311 -16.30 16.16 -20.93
N VAL A 312 -16.68 15.11 -21.67
CA VAL A 312 -16.57 15.09 -23.14
C VAL A 312 -17.50 16.14 -23.78
N SER A 313 -18.73 16.31 -23.29
CA SER A 313 -19.65 17.37 -23.76
C SER A 313 -19.02 18.76 -23.58
N LYS A 314 -18.48 19.03 -22.38
CA LYS A 314 -17.81 20.31 -22.10
C LYS A 314 -16.60 20.53 -23.01
N THR A 315 -15.73 19.54 -23.16
CA THR A 315 -14.55 19.64 -24.03
C THR A 315 -14.93 19.83 -25.49
N THR A 316 -16.03 19.22 -25.92
CA THR A 316 -16.59 19.41 -27.25
C THR A 316 -17.03 20.86 -27.48
N ARG A 317 -17.69 21.48 -26.50
CA ARG A 317 -18.12 22.89 -26.56
C ARG A 317 -16.98 23.91 -26.47
N LEU A 318 -15.82 23.51 -25.98
CA LEU A 318 -14.62 24.37 -25.91
C LEU A 318 -13.85 24.47 -27.24
N LEU A 319 -14.31 23.77 -28.28
CA LEU A 319 -13.77 23.93 -29.62
C LEU A 319 -13.96 25.37 -30.11
N ASP A 320 -12.95 25.91 -30.79
CA ASP A 320 -12.99 27.26 -31.34
C ASP A 320 -14.18 27.42 -32.32
N PRO A 321 -15.13 28.34 -32.06
CA PRO A 321 -16.27 28.57 -32.94
C PRO A 321 -15.88 28.92 -34.37
N SER A 322 -14.73 29.57 -34.57
CA SER A 322 -14.26 29.96 -35.91
C SER A 322 -14.01 28.76 -36.82
N LEU A 323 -13.62 27.61 -36.28
CA LEU A 323 -13.47 26.36 -37.04
C LEU A 323 -14.82 25.85 -37.56
N LEU A 324 -15.87 26.01 -36.76
CA LEU A 324 -17.23 25.62 -37.14
C LEU A 324 -17.79 26.56 -38.21
N GLU A 325 -17.65 27.87 -38.02
CA GLU A 325 -18.09 28.89 -38.98
C GLU A 325 -17.38 28.76 -40.34
N ALA A 326 -16.07 28.51 -40.33
CA ALA A 326 -15.28 28.30 -41.55
C ALA A 326 -15.76 27.06 -42.32
N ALA A 327 -16.00 25.95 -41.62
CA ALA A 327 -16.49 24.72 -42.24
C ALA A 327 -17.92 24.86 -42.79
N GLN A 328 -18.79 25.60 -42.09
CA GLN A 328 -20.15 25.91 -42.57
C GLN A 328 -20.10 26.75 -43.85
N THR A 329 -19.20 27.74 -43.91
CA THR A 329 -18.98 28.57 -45.10
C THR A 329 -18.53 27.74 -46.31
N LEU A 330 -17.77 26.65 -46.09
CA LEU A 330 -17.37 25.68 -47.12
C LEU A 330 -18.47 24.66 -47.47
N GLY A 331 -19.69 24.78 -46.92
CA GLY A 331 -20.82 23.91 -47.22
C GLY A 331 -20.79 22.55 -46.51
N ALA A 332 -20.04 22.42 -45.40
CA ALA A 332 -19.95 21.15 -44.67
C ALA A 332 -21.30 20.73 -44.07
N LYS A 333 -21.76 19.53 -44.39
CA LYS A 333 -22.96 18.91 -43.79
C LYS A 333 -22.73 18.58 -42.31
N PRO A 334 -23.77 18.42 -41.46
CA PRO A 334 -23.61 18.12 -40.03
C PRO A 334 -22.72 16.90 -39.73
N ARG A 335 -22.82 15.84 -40.53
CA ARG A 335 -21.95 14.66 -40.41
C ARG A 335 -20.48 14.99 -40.70
N GLN A 336 -20.22 15.83 -41.71
CA GLN A 336 -18.87 16.29 -42.04
C GLN A 336 -18.33 17.22 -40.96
N MET A 337 -19.19 18.07 -40.39
CA MET A 337 -18.83 18.92 -39.25
C MET A 337 -18.30 18.08 -38.09
N ILE A 338 -19.00 17.00 -37.73
CA ILE A 338 -18.57 16.14 -36.63
C ILE A 338 -17.27 15.41 -36.96
N THR A 339 -17.19 14.74 -38.12
CA THR A 339 -16.07 13.83 -38.40
C THR A 339 -14.79 14.55 -38.85
N HIS A 340 -14.89 15.70 -39.50
CA HIS A 340 -13.72 16.41 -40.06
C HIS A 340 -13.31 17.65 -39.27
N VAL A 341 -14.19 18.21 -38.44
CA VAL A 341 -13.92 19.44 -37.68
C VAL A 341 -13.93 19.17 -36.19
N VAL A 342 -15.06 18.69 -35.66
CA VAL A 342 -15.24 18.53 -34.21
C VAL A 342 -14.34 17.45 -33.65
N ILE A 343 -14.46 16.21 -34.12
CA ILE A 343 -13.68 15.07 -33.60
C ILE A 343 -12.17 15.34 -33.70
N PRO A 344 -11.61 15.75 -34.86
CA PRO A 344 -10.18 16.04 -34.95
C PRO A 344 -9.75 17.24 -34.10
N GLY A 345 -10.60 18.28 -34.00
CA GLY A 345 -10.30 19.50 -33.26
C GLY A 345 -10.21 19.28 -31.75
N ILE A 346 -11.05 18.41 -31.20
CA ILE A 346 -11.10 18.17 -29.75
C ILE A 346 -10.20 17.00 -29.31
N LEU A 347 -9.71 16.18 -30.25
CA LEU A 347 -8.99 14.94 -29.96
C LEU A 347 -7.82 15.09 -28.96
N PRO A 348 -6.98 16.14 -29.03
CA PRO A 348 -5.91 16.34 -28.04
C PRO A 348 -6.45 16.60 -26.63
N ASN A 349 -7.51 17.39 -26.51
CA ASN A 349 -8.11 17.71 -25.21
C ASN A 349 -8.89 16.51 -24.67
N LEU A 350 -9.65 15.83 -25.54
CA LEU A 350 -10.35 14.59 -25.23
C LEU A 350 -9.39 13.52 -24.69
N TYR A 351 -8.21 13.35 -25.30
CA TYR A 351 -7.21 12.41 -24.80
C TYR A 351 -6.75 12.76 -23.38
N ASN A 352 -6.52 14.04 -23.10
CA ASN A 352 -6.13 14.49 -21.76
C ASN A 352 -7.25 14.21 -20.75
N ASP A 353 -8.51 14.43 -21.13
CA ASP A 353 -9.66 14.12 -20.28
C ASP A 353 -9.78 12.63 -20.02
N LEU A 354 -9.63 11.78 -21.04
CA LEU A 354 -9.65 10.33 -20.88
C LEU A 354 -8.54 9.85 -19.95
N ARG A 355 -7.34 10.42 -20.05
CA ARG A 355 -6.23 10.11 -19.13
C ARG A 355 -6.58 10.48 -17.69
N ILE A 356 -7.13 11.67 -17.45
CA ILE A 356 -7.55 12.11 -16.11
C ILE A 356 -8.66 11.19 -15.57
N LEU A 357 -9.65 10.87 -16.39
CA LEU A 357 -10.78 10.02 -16.02
C LEU A 357 -10.39 8.57 -15.79
N LEU A 358 -9.39 8.05 -16.51
CA LEU A 358 -8.79 6.75 -16.20
C LEU A 358 -8.11 6.77 -14.82
N GLY A 359 -7.47 7.89 -14.46
CA GLY A 359 -6.99 8.14 -13.11
C GLY A 359 -8.10 8.03 -12.07
N TRP A 360 -9.27 8.61 -12.34
CA TRP A 360 -10.45 8.48 -11.47
C TRP A 360 -11.02 7.06 -11.44
N ALA A 361 -10.96 6.31 -12.54
CA ALA A 361 -11.44 4.93 -12.61
C ALA A 361 -10.75 4.00 -11.59
N TRP A 362 -9.51 4.30 -11.18
CA TRP A 362 -8.80 3.57 -10.11
C TRP A 362 -9.54 3.59 -8.77
N THR A 363 -10.24 4.68 -8.46
CA THR A 363 -11.03 4.75 -7.21
C THR A 363 -12.17 3.73 -7.22
N TRP A 364 -12.79 3.53 -8.38
CA TRP A 364 -13.84 2.54 -8.56
C TRP A 364 -13.30 1.11 -8.61
N LEU A 365 -12.09 0.89 -9.13
CA LEU A 365 -11.44 -0.42 -9.11
C LEU A 365 -11.34 -0.97 -7.67
N VAL A 366 -10.86 -0.14 -6.73
CA VAL A 366 -10.70 -0.56 -5.32
C VAL A 366 -12.03 -1.04 -4.75
N ILE A 367 -13.11 -0.29 -4.98
CA ILE A 367 -14.45 -0.66 -4.49
C ILE A 367 -14.98 -1.88 -5.24
N ALA A 368 -14.75 -1.97 -6.55
CA ALA A 368 -15.22 -3.06 -7.40
C ALA A 368 -14.62 -4.41 -7.01
N GLU A 369 -13.40 -4.43 -6.47
CA GLU A 369 -12.76 -5.68 -6.05
C GLU A 369 -13.24 -6.20 -4.70
N LEU A 370 -13.89 -5.37 -3.90
CA LEU A 370 -14.48 -5.75 -2.62
C LEU A 370 -15.84 -6.44 -2.77
N ILE A 371 -16.41 -6.45 -3.98
CA ILE A 371 -17.75 -6.96 -4.26
C ILE A 371 -17.69 -8.26 -5.07
N GLY A 372 -18.71 -9.12 -4.90
CA GLY A 372 -18.80 -10.40 -5.60
C GLY A 372 -17.63 -11.34 -5.28
N MET A 373 -17.06 -11.98 -6.30
CA MET A 373 -15.95 -12.94 -6.13
C MET A 373 -14.61 -12.21 -5.91
N LYS A 374 -14.17 -12.14 -4.66
CA LYS A 374 -12.94 -11.46 -4.26
C LYS A 374 -11.70 -12.18 -4.80
N SER A 375 -10.84 -11.47 -5.53
CA SER A 375 -9.72 -12.09 -6.28
C SER A 375 -8.66 -11.10 -6.79
N GLY A 376 -8.79 -9.81 -6.45
CA GLY A 376 -7.88 -8.76 -6.89
C GLY A 376 -6.84 -8.40 -5.84
N LEU A 377 -6.13 -7.29 -6.07
CA LEU A 377 -5.21 -6.71 -5.10
C LEU A 377 -5.95 -6.21 -3.85
N THR A 378 -7.15 -5.66 -4.02
CA THR A 378 -7.94 -5.13 -2.90
C THR A 378 -8.48 -6.25 -2.01
N GLU A 379 -8.75 -7.43 -2.56
CA GLU A 379 -9.07 -8.62 -1.76
C GLU A 379 -7.91 -8.96 -0.81
N PHE A 380 -6.68 -8.94 -1.32
CA PHE A 380 -5.51 -9.19 -0.49
C PHE A 380 -5.37 -8.15 0.63
N ILE A 381 -5.57 -6.87 0.31
CA ILE A 381 -5.58 -5.78 1.30
C ILE A 381 -6.62 -6.05 2.39
N GLU A 382 -7.85 -6.41 1.99
CA GLU A 382 -8.93 -6.67 2.94
C GLU A 382 -8.62 -7.88 3.83
N THR A 383 -8.13 -8.97 3.24
CA THR A 383 -7.78 -10.20 3.95
C THR A 383 -6.65 -9.95 4.95
N GLN A 384 -5.54 -9.33 4.54
CA GLN A 384 -4.41 -9.05 5.44
C GLN A 384 -4.76 -7.99 6.49
N GLY A 385 -5.59 -7.01 6.15
CA GLY A 385 -6.07 -5.99 7.08
C GLY A 385 -6.88 -6.57 8.24
N ARG A 386 -7.72 -7.60 7.98
CA ARG A 386 -8.47 -8.31 9.03
C ARG A 386 -7.56 -9.00 10.04
N PHE A 387 -6.44 -9.55 9.57
CA PHE A 387 -5.43 -10.19 10.42
C PHE A 387 -4.40 -9.20 10.98
N ARG A 388 -4.58 -7.89 10.76
CA ARG A 388 -3.67 -6.82 11.20
C ARG A 388 -2.24 -6.95 10.66
N ASN A 389 -2.05 -7.66 9.55
CA ASN A 389 -0.77 -7.78 8.85
C ASN A 389 -0.56 -6.56 7.94
N PHE A 390 -0.46 -5.37 8.54
CA PHE A 390 -0.36 -4.13 7.78
C PHE A 390 0.96 -4.01 7.01
N ASP A 391 2.02 -4.67 7.48
CA ASP A 391 3.28 -4.86 6.76
C ASP A 391 3.08 -5.48 5.36
N ARG A 392 2.03 -6.31 5.19
CA ARG A 392 1.61 -6.88 3.89
C ARG A 392 0.63 -6.01 3.12
N VAL A 393 -0.12 -5.15 3.80
CA VAL A 393 -1.13 -4.26 3.19
C VAL A 393 -0.47 -3.09 2.46
N PHE A 394 0.47 -2.40 3.10
CA PHE A 394 1.14 -1.22 2.55
C PHE A 394 1.81 -1.46 1.19
N PRO A 395 2.54 -2.56 0.94
CA PRO A 395 3.15 -2.85 -0.36
C PRO A 395 2.15 -2.84 -1.51
N VAL A 396 0.95 -3.39 -1.27
CA VAL A 396 -0.10 -3.47 -2.29
C VAL A 396 -0.74 -2.10 -2.55
N ILE A 397 -0.95 -1.28 -1.50
CA ILE A 397 -1.42 0.11 -1.66
C ILE A 397 -0.42 0.92 -2.49
N ILE A 398 0.88 0.80 -2.17
CA ILE A 398 1.96 1.48 -2.90
C ILE A 398 1.99 1.00 -4.35
N LEU A 399 1.83 -0.30 -4.60
CA LEU A 399 1.78 -0.85 -5.95
C LEU A 399 0.63 -0.26 -6.77
N ILE A 400 -0.59 -0.19 -6.22
CA ILE A 400 -1.75 0.40 -6.91
C ILE A 400 -1.46 1.87 -7.29
N GLY A 401 -0.93 2.65 -6.33
CA GLY A 401 -0.58 4.05 -6.57
C GLY A 401 0.52 4.22 -7.61
N LEU A 402 1.57 3.40 -7.54
CA LEU A 402 2.69 3.41 -8.49
C LEU A 402 2.23 3.01 -9.89
N THR A 403 1.38 1.99 -10.02
CA THR A 403 0.82 1.57 -11.30
C THR A 403 -0.03 2.67 -11.94
N GLY A 404 -0.90 3.31 -11.16
CA GLY A 404 -1.68 4.45 -11.65
C GLY A 404 -0.80 5.60 -12.13
N PHE A 405 0.23 5.95 -11.36
CA PHE A 405 1.19 7.00 -11.72
C PHE A 405 2.01 6.67 -12.97
N ILE A 406 2.56 5.45 -13.06
CA ILE A 406 3.33 5.00 -14.23
C ILE A 406 2.44 5.03 -15.47
N MET A 407 1.18 4.56 -15.35
CA MET A 407 0.24 4.58 -16.45
C MET A 407 -0.11 6.00 -16.90
N ASP A 408 -0.34 6.91 -15.95
CA ASP A 408 -0.58 8.32 -16.23
C ASP A 408 0.61 8.97 -16.97
N GLN A 409 1.83 8.71 -16.51
CA GLN A 409 3.04 9.21 -17.14
C GLN A 409 3.27 8.62 -18.54
N PHE A 410 2.96 7.34 -18.72
CA PHE A 410 3.01 6.65 -20.01
C PHE A 410 2.01 7.26 -21.01
N LEU A 411 0.76 7.49 -20.59
CA LEU A 411 -0.24 8.15 -21.42
C LEU A 411 0.14 9.61 -21.71
N SER A 412 0.73 10.33 -20.74
CA SER A 412 1.26 11.68 -20.99
C SER A 412 2.30 11.70 -22.10
N TRP A 413 3.15 10.68 -22.14
CA TRP A 413 4.20 10.58 -23.13
C TRP A 413 3.62 10.23 -24.50
N LEU A 414 2.65 9.31 -24.56
CA LEU A 414 1.91 8.98 -25.79
C LEU A 414 1.16 10.19 -26.37
N HIS A 415 0.59 11.06 -25.54
CA HIS A 415 -0.05 12.31 -26.00
C HIS A 415 0.88 13.14 -26.89
N GLY A 416 2.15 13.27 -26.49
CA GLY A 416 3.14 14.03 -27.27
C GLY A 416 3.49 13.40 -28.61
N ILE A 417 3.30 12.08 -28.75
CA ILE A 417 3.54 11.34 -29.99
C ILE A 417 2.32 11.44 -30.91
N PHE A 418 1.10 11.27 -30.38
CA PHE A 418 -0.13 11.30 -31.16
C PHE A 418 -0.55 12.71 -31.58
N PHE A 419 -0.27 13.73 -30.76
CA PHE A 419 -0.72 15.11 -31.00
C PHE A 419 0.45 16.11 -31.04
N PRO A 420 1.43 15.95 -31.95
CA PRO A 420 2.61 16.83 -32.00
C PRO A 420 2.27 18.29 -32.32
N TRP A 421 1.11 18.54 -32.94
CA TRP A 421 0.63 19.90 -33.26
C TRP A 421 0.02 20.65 -32.06
N ALA A 422 -0.29 19.95 -30.96
CA ALA A 422 -0.93 20.55 -29.78
C ALA A 422 0.05 21.32 -28.85
N GLY A 423 1.31 21.50 -29.24
CA GLY A 423 2.28 22.37 -28.56
C GLY A 423 2.85 21.88 -27.22
N LYS A 424 2.27 20.84 -26.60
CA LYS A 424 2.70 20.28 -25.29
C LYS A 424 3.63 19.06 -25.42
N THR A 425 4.65 19.13 -26.27
CA THR A 425 5.57 17.99 -26.48
C THR A 425 6.86 18.10 -25.68
N GLY A 426 7.11 17.10 -24.84
CA GLY A 426 8.41 16.91 -24.17
C GLY A 426 9.56 16.70 -25.15
N PRO A 427 10.81 16.91 -24.73
CA PRO A 427 11.99 16.79 -25.60
C PRO A 427 12.13 15.38 -26.21
N LEU A 428 11.83 14.34 -25.43
CA LEU A 428 11.93 12.94 -25.88
C LEU A 428 10.85 12.58 -26.91
N SER A 429 9.60 13.02 -26.71
CA SER A 429 8.54 12.88 -27.73
C SER A 429 8.84 13.66 -29.01
N ARG A 430 9.48 14.85 -28.90
CA ARG A 430 9.91 15.62 -30.08
C ARG A 430 10.96 14.88 -30.90
N ALA A 431 11.95 14.29 -30.24
CA ALA A 431 13.00 13.51 -30.92
C ALA A 431 12.42 12.31 -31.69
N ILE A 432 11.50 11.55 -31.07
CA ILE A 432 10.85 10.39 -31.71
C ILE A 432 10.01 10.82 -32.92
N VAL A 433 9.19 11.88 -32.77
CA VAL A 433 8.38 12.40 -33.88
C VAL A 433 9.26 12.91 -35.02
N GLN A 434 10.39 13.55 -34.70
CA GLN A 434 11.37 13.97 -35.72
C GLN A 434 12.02 12.78 -36.42
N ALA A 435 12.39 11.73 -35.69
CA ALA A 435 12.94 10.49 -36.25
C ALA A 435 11.92 9.78 -37.17
N MET A 436 10.64 9.70 -36.77
CA MET A 436 9.58 9.13 -37.60
C MET A 436 9.29 9.94 -38.87
N LYS A 437 9.41 11.28 -38.82
CA LYS A 437 9.22 12.16 -39.99
C LYS A 437 10.46 12.28 -40.88
N TRP A 438 11.60 11.73 -40.46
CA TRP A 438 12.87 11.78 -41.18
C TRP A 438 12.83 11.14 -42.59
N PRO A 439 12.20 9.96 -42.81
CA PRO A 439 12.15 9.34 -44.14
C PRO A 439 11.27 10.13 -45.12
N VAL A 440 10.13 10.64 -44.64
CA VAL A 440 9.18 11.43 -45.47
C VAL A 440 9.81 12.74 -45.93
N ARG A 441 10.65 13.37 -45.09
CA ARG A 441 11.39 14.58 -45.45
C ARG A 441 12.42 14.32 -46.56
N ILE A 442 13.16 13.22 -46.49
CA ILE A 442 14.16 12.84 -47.52
C ILE A 442 13.48 12.61 -48.87
N LEU A 443 12.33 11.93 -48.90
CA LEU A 443 11.56 11.68 -50.12
C LEU A 443 10.96 12.97 -50.71
N SER A 444 10.44 13.87 -49.87
CA SER A 444 9.89 15.17 -50.33
C SER A 444 10.96 16.17 -50.81
N ALA A 445 12.20 16.05 -50.32
CA ALA A 445 13.32 16.90 -50.73
C ALA A 445 13.85 16.52 -52.13
N GLY A 446 13.67 15.26 -52.56
CA GLY A 446 14.03 14.79 -53.89
C GLY A 446 13.12 15.28 -55.02
N SER A 447 11.90 15.74 -54.71
CA SER A 447 10.88 16.13 -55.71
C SER A 447 10.86 17.62 -56.08
N ARG A 448 11.62 18.49 -55.39
CA ARG A 448 11.60 19.96 -55.62
C ARG A 448 12.71 20.49 -56.53
N LYS A 449 13.38 19.65 -57.33
CA LYS A 449 14.37 20.08 -58.33
C LYS A 449 13.94 19.72 -59.76
N SER A 450 12.92 20.39 -60.29
CA SER A 450 12.75 20.65 -61.74
C SER A 450 11.35 21.18 -62.05
N ALA A 451 11.14 22.49 -61.97
CA ALA A 451 10.13 23.17 -62.76
C ALA A 451 10.66 24.58 -63.06
N PRO A 452 11.05 24.89 -64.30
CA PRO A 452 11.33 26.27 -64.69
C PRO A 452 10.02 27.05 -64.63
N GLN A 453 10.04 28.23 -64.03
CA GLN A 453 8.92 29.16 -64.05
C GLN A 453 8.73 29.69 -65.49
N PRO A 454 7.50 29.71 -66.04
CA PRO A 454 7.18 30.48 -67.24
C PRO A 454 7.10 31.99 -66.94
#